data_AF-A0A2G2MMR2-F1
#
_entry.id   AF-A0A2G2MMR2-F1
#
_cell.length_a   1.000
_cell.length_b   1.000
_cell.length_c   1.000
_cell.angle_alpha   90.00
_cell.angle_beta   90.00
_cell.angle_gamma   90.00
#
_symmetry.space_group_name_H-M   'P 1'
#
loop_
_entity.id
_entity.type
_entity.pdbx_description
1 polymer ?
#
loop_
_entity_poly.entity_id
_entity_poly.type
_entity_poly.pdbx_seq_one_letter_code
_entity_poly.pdbx_strand_id
1 'polypeptide(L)'
;MLGVLFAIIGGFFMSIQSSFNTRVGESVGTIEATVVVHVVGLLAAIAATMVIGTGNIMKVTEVNKLYLVGGAFGVIIVYSVIKSISALGVAQAVMLIVVAQLLLAYIIDLLGLFGMDKVPFSLTKIAGLLIVLLGIFVFSRK
;
A
#
# COMPACT_ATOMS: atom_id res chain seq x y z
N MET A 1 19.40 -7.36 -5.16
CA MET A 1 18.54 -8.20 -6.04
C MET A 1 17.39 -8.84 -5.29
N LEU A 2 17.57 -9.37 -4.07
CA LEU A 2 16.48 -9.96 -3.28
C LEU A 2 15.30 -9.00 -3.00
N GLY A 3 15.56 -7.71 -2.77
CA GLY A 3 14.50 -6.70 -2.60
C GLY A 3 13.56 -6.55 -3.80
N VAL A 4 14.06 -6.75 -5.02
CA VAL A 4 13.23 -6.73 -6.24
C VAL A 4 12.25 -7.90 -6.23
N LEU A 5 12.70 -9.09 -5.81
CA LEU A 5 11.84 -10.26 -5.69
C LEU A 5 10.71 -10.03 -4.67
N PHE A 6 11.02 -9.47 -3.50
CA PHE A 6 10.01 -9.13 -2.50
C PHE A 6 9.02 -8.08 -3.00
N ALA A 7 9.47 -7.08 -3.76
CA ALA A 7 8.58 -6.08 -4.36
C ALA A 7 7.60 -6.72 -5.38
N ILE A 8 8.09 -7.63 -6.23
CA ILE A 8 7.27 -8.34 -7.21
C ILE A 8 6.23 -9.23 -6.50
N ILE A 9 6.68 -10.04 -5.54
CA ILE A 9 5.80 -10.92 -4.75
C ILE A 9 4.75 -10.08 -4.01
N GLY A 10 5.17 -9.00 -3.35
CA GLY A 10 4.28 -8.08 -2.65
C GLY A 10 3.23 -7.47 -3.58
N GLY A 11 3.62 -7.03 -4.78
CA GLY A 11 2.67 -6.50 -5.78
C GLY A 11 1.65 -7.54 -6.26
N PHE A 12 2.06 -8.79 -6.43
CA PHE A 12 1.16 -9.89 -6.80
C PHE A 12 0.11 -10.14 -5.71
N PHE A 13 0.55 -10.29 -4.46
CA PHE A 13 -0.36 -10.49 -3.33
C PHE A 13 -1.26 -9.28 -3.07
N MET A 14 -0.75 -8.05 -3.25
CA MET A 14 -1.56 -6.83 -3.12
C MET A 14 -2.72 -6.82 -4.13
N SER A 15 -2.50 -7.28 -5.37
CA SER A 15 -3.54 -7.35 -6.39
C SER A 15 -4.62 -8.39 -6.06
N ILE A 16 -4.20 -9.57 -5.57
CA ILE A 16 -5.12 -10.63 -5.11
C ILE A 16 -5.93 -10.14 -3.89
N GLN A 17 -5.25 -9.61 -2.89
CA GLN A 17 -5.87 -9.06 -1.67
C GLN A 17 -6.92 -8.02 -2.03
N SER A 18 -6.59 -7.07 -2.92
CA SER A 18 -7.52 -6.00 -3.31
C SER A 18 -8.79 -6.55 -3.97
N SER A 19 -8.65 -7.59 -4.80
CA SER A 19 -9.78 -8.27 -5.44
C SER A 19 -10.63 -9.05 -4.43
N PHE A 20 -10.01 -9.77 -3.50
CA PHE A 20 -10.70 -10.52 -2.45
C PHE A 20 -11.43 -9.58 -1.49
N ASN A 21 -10.78 -8.52 -1.04
CA ASN A 21 -11.37 -7.50 -0.16
C ASN A 21 -12.58 -6.84 -0.82
N THR A 22 -12.54 -6.59 -2.13
CA THR A 22 -13.67 -6.04 -2.87
C THR A 22 -14.85 -7.00 -2.85
N ARG A 23 -14.64 -8.29 -3.13
CA ARG A 23 -15.72 -9.30 -3.08
C ARG A 23 -16.31 -9.49 -1.68
N VAL A 24 -15.48 -9.43 -0.64
CA VAL A 24 -15.98 -9.42 0.75
C VAL A 24 -16.81 -8.15 0.98
N GLY A 25 -16.33 -7.00 0.52
CA GLY A 25 -17.03 -5.71 0.60
C GLY A 25 -18.39 -5.69 -0.10
N GLU A 26 -18.51 -6.35 -1.25
CA GLU A 26 -19.78 -6.53 -1.98
C GLU A 26 -20.77 -7.41 -1.19
N SER A 27 -20.26 -8.33 -0.37
CA SER A 27 -21.08 -9.29 0.38
C SER A 27 -21.57 -8.75 1.72
N VAL A 28 -20.72 -8.02 2.47
CA VAL A 28 -21.01 -7.62 3.86
C VAL A 28 -20.98 -6.11 4.10
N GLY A 29 -20.64 -5.30 3.09
CA GLY A 29 -20.40 -3.87 3.23
C GLY A 29 -18.91 -3.52 3.31
N THR A 30 -18.53 -2.33 2.82
CA THR A 30 -17.12 -1.93 2.67
C THR A 30 -16.40 -1.75 4.02
N ILE A 31 -17.07 -1.17 5.01
CA ILE A 31 -16.47 -0.90 6.32
C ILE A 31 -16.36 -2.20 7.11
N GLU A 32 -17.40 -3.03 7.08
CA GLU A 32 -17.48 -4.34 7.71
C GLU A 32 -16.43 -5.28 7.13
N ALA A 33 -16.28 -5.31 5.80
CA ALA A 33 -15.21 -6.06 5.13
C ALA A 33 -13.83 -5.60 5.59
N THR A 34 -13.64 -4.29 5.80
CA THR A 34 -12.37 -3.76 6.31
C THR A 34 -12.04 -4.31 7.70
N VAL A 35 -13.02 -4.44 8.59
CA VAL A 35 -12.83 -5.08 9.90
C VAL A 35 -12.44 -6.56 9.72
N VAL A 36 -13.21 -7.31 8.93
CA VAL A 36 -12.98 -8.75 8.72
C VAL A 36 -11.55 -9.02 8.20
N VAL A 37 -11.13 -8.30 7.16
CA VAL A 37 -9.81 -8.54 6.56
C VAL A 37 -8.66 -8.11 7.47
N HIS A 38 -8.84 -7.07 8.29
CA HIS A 38 -7.84 -6.69 9.29
C HIS A 38 -7.74 -7.71 10.43
N VAL A 39 -8.86 -8.32 10.85
CA VAL A 39 -8.83 -9.41 11.84
C VAL A 39 -8.08 -10.62 11.29
N VAL A 40 -8.38 -11.03 10.05
CA VAL A 40 -7.67 -12.15 9.39
C VAL A 40 -6.18 -11.81 9.25
N GLY A 41 -5.84 -10.59 8.83
CA GLY A 41 -4.46 -10.11 8.73
C GLY A 41 -3.74 -10.10 10.07
N LEU A 42 -4.41 -9.69 11.15
CA LEU A 42 -3.85 -9.69 12.50
C LEU A 42 -3.53 -11.12 12.97
N LEU A 43 -4.47 -12.06 12.79
CA LEU A 43 -4.25 -13.46 13.15
C LEU A 43 -3.08 -14.07 12.37
N ALA A 44 -3.00 -13.80 11.06
CA ALA A 44 -1.87 -14.23 10.23
C ALA A 44 -0.55 -13.62 10.70
N ALA A 45 -0.53 -12.33 11.06
CA ALA A 45 0.66 -11.66 11.56
C ALA A 45 1.14 -12.21 12.92
N ILE A 46 0.21 -12.52 13.84
CA ILE A 46 0.53 -13.17 15.12
C ILE A 46 1.15 -14.55 14.88
N ALA A 47 0.52 -15.38 14.02
CA ALA A 47 1.04 -16.70 13.68
C ALA A 47 2.43 -16.61 13.04
N ALA A 48 2.64 -15.69 12.09
CA ALA A 48 3.94 -15.47 11.47
C ALA A 48 4.99 -15.02 12.50
N THR A 49 4.62 -14.14 13.44
CA THR A 49 5.53 -13.70 14.50
C THR A 49 5.97 -14.86 15.39
N MET A 50 5.10 -15.83 15.67
CA MET A 50 5.45 -17.00 16.48
C MET A 50 6.42 -17.97 15.77
N VAL A 51 6.37 -18.05 14.44
CA VAL A 51 7.17 -19.04 13.66
C VAL A 51 8.49 -18.44 13.17
N ILE A 52 8.46 -17.21 12.67
CA ILE A 52 9.62 -16.56 12.00
C ILE A 52 10.00 -15.21 12.62
N GLY A 53 9.28 -14.73 13.64
CA GLY A 53 9.55 -13.44 14.26
C GLY A 53 10.84 -13.45 15.08
N THR A 54 11.70 -12.47 14.82
CA THR A 54 12.98 -12.29 15.52
C THR A 54 13.04 -11.02 16.37
N GLY A 55 11.95 -10.22 16.37
CA GLY A 55 11.85 -8.94 17.08
C GLY A 55 11.33 -9.04 18.51
N ASN A 56 11.17 -7.89 19.17
CA ASN A 56 10.57 -7.77 20.51
C ASN A 56 9.40 -6.79 20.48
N ILE A 57 8.16 -7.31 20.56
CA ILE A 57 6.93 -6.51 20.55
C ILE A 57 6.86 -5.52 21.72
N MET A 58 7.47 -5.83 22.87
CA MET A 58 7.43 -4.94 24.04
C MET A 58 8.09 -3.58 23.79
N LYS A 59 9.00 -3.49 22.81
CA LYS A 59 9.63 -2.23 22.40
C LYS A 59 8.70 -1.28 21.64
N VAL A 60 7.45 -1.66 21.39
CA VAL A 60 6.45 -0.76 20.79
C VAL A 60 6.22 0.51 21.62
N THR A 61 6.52 0.49 22.92
CA THR A 61 6.44 1.69 23.76
C THR A 61 7.56 2.70 23.50
N GLU A 62 8.66 2.25 22.86
CA GLU A 62 9.83 3.08 22.54
C GLU A 62 9.69 3.78 21.17
N VAL A 63 8.75 3.33 20.31
CA VAL A 63 8.56 3.96 19.00
C VAL A 63 7.78 5.27 19.10
N ASN A 64 8.02 6.18 18.15
CA ASN A 64 7.22 7.40 18.04
C ASN A 64 5.75 7.02 17.81
N LYS A 65 4.88 7.42 18.75
CA LYS A 65 3.44 7.11 18.74
C LYS A 65 2.74 7.56 17.47
N LEU A 66 3.26 8.60 16.79
CA LEU A 66 2.75 9.03 15.49
C LEU A 66 2.80 7.91 14.43
N TYR A 67 3.82 7.06 14.47
CA TYR A 67 3.96 5.95 13.51
C TYR A 67 2.97 4.82 13.75
N LEU A 68 2.41 4.71 14.96
CA LEU A 68 1.35 3.74 15.27
C LEU A 68 0.03 4.07 14.56
N VAL A 69 -0.16 5.33 14.14
CA VAL A 69 -1.28 5.74 13.28
C VAL A 69 -1.21 5.07 11.90
N GLY A 70 -0.04 4.52 11.52
CA GLY A 70 0.11 3.68 10.33
C GLY A 70 -0.89 2.51 10.28
N GLY A 71 -1.24 1.93 11.43
CA GLY A 71 -2.28 0.90 11.51
C GLY A 71 -3.67 1.43 11.09
N ALA A 72 -4.01 2.66 11.46
CA ALA A 72 -5.26 3.30 11.06
C ALA A 72 -5.29 3.63 9.55
N PHE A 73 -4.13 3.96 8.94
CA PHE A 73 -4.05 4.12 7.48
C PHE A 73 -4.42 2.83 6.74
N GLY A 74 -4.18 1.65 7.31
CA GLY A 74 -4.63 0.37 6.74
C GLY A 74 -6.13 0.33 6.49
N VAL A 75 -6.93 0.86 7.40
CA VAL A 75 -8.40 0.95 7.26
C VAL A 75 -8.78 1.84 6.08
N ILE A 76 -8.17 3.03 6.00
CA ILE A 76 -8.41 3.99 4.91
C ILE A 76 -7.99 3.42 3.56
N ILE A 77 -6.86 2.72 3.51
CA ILE A 77 -6.34 2.08 2.30
C ILE A 77 -7.33 1.01 1.82
N VAL A 78 -7.71 0.07 2.67
CA VAL A 78 -8.61 -1.02 2.29
C VAL A 78 -9.97 -0.48 1.82
N TYR A 79 -10.54 0.46 2.57
CA TYR A 79 -11.81 1.11 2.18
C TYR A 79 -11.70 1.78 0.80
N SER A 80 -10.66 2.59 0.59
CA SER A 80 -10.45 3.32 -0.66
C SER A 80 -10.22 2.37 -1.83
N VAL A 81 -9.49 1.28 -1.61
CA VAL A 81 -9.23 0.24 -2.62
C VAL A 81 -10.52 -0.43 -3.05
N ILE A 82 -11.35 -0.90 -2.09
CA ILE A 82 -12.62 -1.56 -2.41
C ILE A 82 -13.52 -0.62 -3.21
N LYS A 83 -13.66 0.65 -2.78
CA LYS A 83 -14.47 1.64 -3.50
C LYS A 83 -13.93 1.93 -4.90
N SER A 84 -12.61 2.10 -5.03
CA SER A 84 -11.97 2.39 -6.32
C SER A 84 -12.14 1.22 -7.30
N ILE A 85 -11.96 -0.03 -6.85
CA ILE A 85 -12.13 -1.21 -7.70
C ILE A 85 -13.59 -1.39 -8.10
N SER A 86 -14.53 -1.20 -7.17
CA SER A 86 -15.96 -1.31 -7.48
C SER A 86 -16.40 -0.28 -8.53
N ALA A 87 -15.78 0.91 -8.55
CA ALA A 87 -16.12 1.99 -9.47
C ALA A 87 -15.38 1.95 -10.82
N LEU A 88 -14.09 1.57 -10.81
CA LEU A 88 -13.18 1.69 -11.97
C LEU A 88 -12.70 0.34 -12.52
N GLY A 89 -12.99 -0.75 -11.82
CA GLY A 89 -12.35 -2.05 -12.06
C GLY A 89 -10.94 -2.13 -11.49
N VAL A 90 -10.42 -3.36 -11.39
CA VAL A 90 -9.13 -3.64 -10.71
C VAL A 90 -7.96 -2.91 -11.35
N ALA A 91 -7.83 -3.00 -12.68
CA ALA A 91 -6.66 -2.48 -13.39
C ALA A 91 -6.54 -0.94 -13.27
N GLN A 92 -7.64 -0.20 -13.51
CA GLN A 92 -7.62 1.26 -13.41
C GLN A 92 -7.39 1.75 -11.98
N ALA A 93 -8.02 1.10 -10.99
CA ALA A 93 -7.82 1.44 -9.58
C ALA A 93 -6.36 1.27 -9.16
N VAL A 94 -5.74 0.12 -9.45
CA VAL A 94 -4.34 -0.15 -9.08
C VAL A 94 -3.39 0.85 -9.71
N MET A 95 -3.59 1.20 -10.99
CA MET A 95 -2.76 2.19 -11.66
C MET A 95 -2.81 3.57 -10.97
N LEU A 96 -4.00 4.09 -10.68
CA LEU A 96 -4.14 5.38 -9.99
C LEU A 96 -3.53 5.36 -8.59
N ILE A 97 -3.64 4.23 -7.87
CA ILE A 97 -3.01 4.03 -6.57
C ILE A 97 -1.49 4.11 -6.70
N VAL A 98 -0.89 3.40 -7.66
CA VAL A 98 0.56 3.42 -7.89
C VAL A 98 1.05 4.82 -8.23
N VAL A 99 0.30 5.59 -9.03
CA VAL A 99 0.60 6.99 -9.32
C VAL A 99 0.66 7.84 -8.05
N ALA A 100 -0.37 7.75 -7.21
CA ALA A 100 -0.44 8.51 -5.97
C ALA A 100 0.70 8.13 -5.01
N GLN A 101 1.02 6.84 -4.94
CA GLN A 101 2.15 6.32 -4.14
C GLN A 101 3.49 6.87 -4.62
N LEU A 102 3.76 6.88 -5.93
CA LEU A 102 5.01 7.39 -6.49
C LEU A 102 5.17 8.90 -6.28
N LEU A 103 4.10 9.67 -6.48
CA LEU A 103 4.09 11.11 -6.22
C LEU A 103 4.41 11.40 -4.75
N LEU A 104 3.70 10.74 -3.83
CA LEU A 104 3.89 10.95 -2.40
C LEU A 104 5.27 10.47 -1.93
N ALA A 105 5.75 9.32 -2.42
CA ALA A 105 7.09 8.82 -2.11
C ALA A 105 8.17 9.83 -2.51
N TYR A 106 8.06 10.41 -3.71
CA TYR A 106 9.03 11.42 -4.15
C TYR A 106 8.96 12.71 -3.31
N ILE A 107 7.76 13.14 -2.90
CA ILE A 107 7.62 14.29 -1.98
C ILE A 107 8.27 14.01 -0.63
N ILE A 108 8.07 12.81 -0.07
CA ILE A 108 8.70 12.38 1.19
C ILE A 108 10.22 12.42 1.06
N ASP A 109 10.78 11.85 -0.02
CA ASP A 109 12.22 11.86 -0.30
C ASP A 109 12.78 13.29 -0.45
N LEU A 110 12.08 14.17 -1.17
CA LEU A 110 12.51 15.55 -1.42
C LEU A 110 12.54 16.40 -0.15
N LEU A 111 11.59 16.17 0.74
CA LEU A 111 11.43 16.92 1.98
C LEU A 111 12.19 16.27 3.16
N GLY A 112 12.69 15.04 3.01
CA GLY A 112 13.32 14.27 4.08
C GLY A 112 12.35 13.98 5.23
N LEU A 113 11.06 13.78 4.91
CA LEU A 113 10.03 13.55 5.93
C LEU A 113 10.25 12.20 6.61
N PHE A 114 9.76 12.08 7.85
CA PHE A 114 9.80 10.85 8.64
C PHE A 114 11.21 10.29 8.92
N GLY A 115 12.23 11.14 8.89
CA GLY A 115 13.62 10.74 9.13
C GLY A 115 14.29 10.05 7.94
N MET A 116 13.68 10.15 6.75
CA MET A 116 14.28 9.66 5.50
C MET A 116 15.36 10.63 4.99
N ASP A 117 16.38 10.08 4.33
CA ASP A 117 17.46 10.87 3.74
C ASP A 117 16.90 11.79 2.65
N LYS A 118 17.21 13.08 2.77
CA LYS A 118 16.76 14.08 1.80
C LYS A 118 17.46 13.87 0.46
N VAL A 119 16.68 13.60 -0.57
CA VAL A 119 17.17 13.46 -1.94
C VAL A 119 17.16 14.82 -2.62
N PRO A 120 18.23 15.21 -3.36
CA PRO A 120 18.19 16.40 -4.18
C PRO A 120 17.13 16.30 -5.28
N PHE A 121 16.52 17.44 -5.60
CA PHE A 121 15.58 17.54 -6.69
C PHE A 121 16.23 17.11 -8.01
N SER A 122 15.59 16.15 -8.69
CA SER A 122 16.09 15.60 -9.95
C SER A 122 15.02 15.69 -11.04
N LEU A 123 15.34 16.42 -12.11
CA LEU A 123 14.51 16.46 -13.31
C LEU A 123 14.36 15.07 -13.96
N THR A 124 15.36 14.20 -13.81
CA THR A 124 15.32 12.82 -14.30
C THR A 124 14.27 12.00 -13.55
N LYS A 125 14.13 12.16 -12.23
CA LYS A 125 13.07 11.49 -11.45
C LYS A 125 11.68 11.96 -11.87
N ILE A 126 11.52 13.26 -12.14
CA ILE A 126 10.26 13.82 -12.66
C ILE A 126 9.95 13.28 -14.05
N ALA A 127 10.93 13.25 -14.96
CA ALA A 127 10.76 12.67 -16.28
C ALA A 127 10.37 11.19 -16.20
N GLY A 128 11.00 10.41 -15.32
CA GLY A 128 10.63 9.02 -15.06
C GLY A 128 9.19 8.88 -14.57
N LEU A 129 8.77 9.73 -13.64
CA LEU A 129 7.38 9.76 -13.15
C LEU A 129 6.39 10.09 -14.27
N LEU A 130 6.71 11.07 -15.12
CA LEU A 130 5.91 11.41 -16.29
C LEU A 130 5.80 10.24 -17.27
N ILE A 131 6.87 9.48 -17.49
CA ILE A 131 6.85 8.29 -18.34
C ILE A 131 5.91 7.22 -17.75
N VAL A 132 5.97 6.98 -16.44
CA VAL A 132 5.06 6.03 -15.76
C VAL A 132 3.61 6.50 -15.89
N LEU A 133 3.34 7.79 -15.69
CA LEU A 133 2.02 8.39 -15.88
C LEU A 133 1.50 8.21 -17.31
N LEU A 134 2.34 8.45 -18.31
CA LEU A 134 2.00 8.25 -19.72
C LEU A 134 1.72 6.77 -20.03
N GLY A 135 2.54 5.85 -19.51
CA GLY A 135 2.33 4.42 -19.68
C GLY A 135 0.99 3.95 -19.10
N ILE A 136 0.64 4.44 -17.91
CA ILE A 136 -0.64 4.21 -17.26
C ILE A 136 -1.80 4.80 -18.08
N PHE A 137 -1.64 6.04 -18.56
CA PHE A 137 -2.66 6.69 -19.38
C PHE A 137 -2.95 5.92 -20.67
N VAL A 138 -1.91 5.44 -21.35
CA VAL A 138 -2.03 4.62 -22.56
C VAL A 138 -2.69 3.29 -22.24
N PHE A 139 -2.26 2.60 -21.18
CA PHE A 139 -2.85 1.32 -20.76
C PHE A 139 -4.31 1.46 -20.34
N SER A 140 -4.69 2.59 -19.75
CA SER A 140 -6.06 2.85 -19.31
C SER A 140 -7.02 3.20 -20.45
N ARG A 141 -6.52 3.47 -21.68
CA ARG A 141 -7.38 3.63 -22.85
C ARG A 141 -7.93 2.27 -23.28
N LYS A 142 -9.25 2.19 -23.40
CA LYS A 142 -9.96 1.05 -24.00
C LYS A 142 -9.59 0.89 -25.46
#